data_AF-A0AAV7FYQ6-F1
#
_entry.id   AF-A0AAV7FYQ6-F1
#
_cell.length_a   1.000
_cell.length_b   1.000
_cell.length_c   1.000
_cell.angle_alpha   90.00
_cell.angle_beta   90.00
_cell.angle_gamma   90.00
#
_symmetry.space_group_name_H-M   'P 1'
#
loop_
_entity.id
_entity.type
_entity.pdbx_description
1 polymer ?
#
loop_
_entity_poly.entity_id
_entity_poly.type
_entity_poly.pdbx_seq_one_letter_code
_entity_poly.pdbx_strand_id
1 'polypeptide(L)'
;MTNIYYGGTRIAVPSYITKCHNCGHGSDLRGCPQAPLNIEGDAGNCTSPEAVKKVRQQIIEHIDLWLSQCDYDGDDDASVFLGTARSMVSSS
;
A
#
# COMPACT_ATOMS: atom_id res chain seq x y z
N MET A 1 -5.56 8.03 14.81
CA MET A 1 -5.18 9.09 13.87
C MET A 1 -4.02 9.84 14.49
N THR A 2 -2.82 9.70 13.93
CA THR A 2 -1.62 10.36 14.45
C THR A 2 -1.52 11.74 13.79
N ASN A 3 -1.49 12.80 14.58
CA ASN A 3 -1.29 14.14 14.05
C ASN A 3 0.20 14.32 13.76
N ILE A 4 0.58 14.40 12.48
CA ILE A 4 1.92 14.76 12.07
C ILE A 4 1.90 16.24 11.71
N TYR A 5 2.86 17.00 12.25
CA TYR A 5 3.02 18.42 11.96
C TYR A 5 4.31 18.64 11.17
N TYR A 6 4.24 19.41 10.10
CA TYR A 6 5.41 19.82 9.31
C TYR A 6 5.33 21.34 9.09
N GLY A 7 6.36 22.07 9.52
CA GLY A 7 6.38 23.54 9.43
C GLY A 7 5.27 24.27 10.20
N GLY A 8 4.67 23.63 11.22
CA GLY A 8 3.53 24.18 11.97
C GLY A 8 2.16 23.88 11.35
N THR A 9 2.11 23.31 10.15
CA THR A 9 0.88 22.87 9.50
C THR A 9 0.55 21.43 9.92
N ARG A 10 -0.71 21.17 10.28
CA ARG A 10 -1.21 19.82 10.54
C ARG A 10 -1.35 19.09 9.20
N ILE A 11 -0.54 18.08 8.98
CA ILE A 11 -0.71 17.16 7.86
C ILE A 11 -1.56 15.99 8.36
N ALA A 12 -2.78 15.89 7.85
CA ALA A 12 -3.61 14.71 8.06
C ALA A 12 -3.10 13.60 7.13
N VAL A 13 -2.10 12.85 7.57
CA VAL A 13 -1.68 11.64 6.85
C VAL A 13 -2.70 10.54 7.10
N PRO A 14 -3.17 9.84 6.06
CA PRO A 14 -4.07 8.73 6.27
C PRO A 14 -3.32 7.56 6.92
N SER A 15 -4.00 6.85 7.82
CA SER A 15 -3.42 5.72 8.55
C SER A 15 -4.49 4.67 8.81
N TYR A 16 -4.16 3.39 8.65
CA TYR A 16 -5.05 2.27 8.94
C TYR A 16 -4.34 1.19 9.76
N ILE A 17 -5.06 0.52 10.65
CA ILE A 17 -4.54 -0.60 11.45
C ILE A 17 -5.18 -1.88 10.92
N THR A 18 -4.37 -2.73 10.29
CA THR A 18 -4.77 -4.10 9.94
C THR A 18 -4.22 -5.10 10.96
N LYS A 19 -4.89 -6.24 11.12
CA LYS A 19 -4.50 -7.32 12.04
C LYS A 19 -4.51 -8.65 11.30
N CYS A 20 -3.38 -9.34 11.34
CA CYS A 20 -3.22 -10.69 10.80
C CYS A 20 -3.26 -11.70 11.95
N HIS A 21 -4.28 -12.54 12.00
CA HIS A 21 -4.37 -13.60 13.01
C HIS A 21 -3.61 -14.84 12.53
N ASN A 22 -2.79 -15.41 13.43
CA ASN A 22 -1.98 -16.60 13.15
C ASN A 22 -0.97 -16.41 12.01
N CYS A 23 -0.38 -15.22 11.92
CA CYS A 23 0.62 -14.87 10.92
C CYS A 23 1.99 -14.62 11.57
N GLY A 24 3.06 -15.00 10.88
CA GLY A 24 4.41 -14.60 11.25
C GLY A 24 4.61 -13.09 11.13
N HIS A 25 5.56 -12.54 11.89
CA HIS A 25 5.87 -11.12 11.84
C HIS A 25 6.33 -10.70 10.44
N GLY A 26 5.63 -9.76 9.80
CA GLY A 26 5.96 -9.26 8.46
C GLY A 26 5.56 -10.20 7.30
N SER A 27 4.77 -11.24 7.55
CA SER A 27 4.33 -12.20 6.52
C SER A 27 3.42 -11.57 5.47
N ASP A 28 2.73 -10.48 5.82
CA ASP A 28 1.99 -9.61 4.90
C ASP A 28 2.88 -9.07 3.78
N LEU A 29 4.14 -8.71 4.06
CA LEU A 29 5.07 -8.21 3.05
C LEU A 29 5.92 -9.32 2.41
N ARG A 30 6.33 -10.33 3.18
CA ARG A 30 7.35 -11.31 2.75
C ARG A 30 6.84 -12.71 2.42
N GLY A 31 5.62 -13.04 2.82
CA GLY A 31 5.12 -14.42 2.72
C GLY A 31 5.93 -15.38 3.59
N CYS A 32 6.00 -16.65 3.17
CA CYS A 32 6.72 -17.70 3.88
C CYS A 32 7.54 -18.59 2.91
N PRO A 33 8.70 -19.13 3.33
CA PRO A 33 9.44 -18.78 4.55
C PRO A 33 9.98 -17.35 4.51
N GLN A 34 10.20 -16.74 5.68
CA GLN A 34 10.68 -15.35 5.81
C GLN A 34 12.16 -15.17 5.45
N ALA A 35 12.89 -16.27 5.36
CA ALA A 35 14.32 -16.31 5.03
C ALA A 35 14.55 -17.33 3.91
N PRO A 36 15.36 -16.99 2.88
CA PRO A 36 15.95 -15.66 2.63
C PRO A 36 14.87 -14.58 2.38
N LEU A 37 15.22 -13.30 2.56
CA LEU A 37 14.25 -12.21 2.44
C LEU A 37 13.70 -12.15 1.00
N ASN A 38 12.39 -12.36 0.88
CA ASN A 38 11.67 -12.33 -0.39
C ASN A 38 10.44 -11.42 -0.26
N ILE A 39 10.46 -10.24 -0.89
CA ILE A 39 9.29 -9.37 -0.93
C ILE A 39 8.24 -10.01 -1.84
N GLU A 40 6.97 -9.93 -1.45
CA GLU A 40 5.86 -10.61 -2.13
C GLU A 40 6.00 -12.14 -2.19
N GLY A 41 6.80 -12.74 -1.30
CA GLY A 41 6.93 -14.18 -1.21
C GLY A 41 5.58 -14.89 -1.02
N ASP A 42 5.59 -16.19 -1.29
CA ASP A 42 4.36 -16.98 -1.40
C ASP A 42 3.63 -17.12 -0.06
N ALA A 43 2.38 -16.66 -0.02
CA ALA A 43 1.50 -16.78 1.14
C ALA A 43 0.98 -18.22 1.32
N GLY A 44 0.95 -19.04 0.26
CA GLY A 44 0.55 -20.44 0.28
C GLY A 44 1.42 -21.30 1.20
N ASN A 45 2.67 -20.89 1.41
CA ASN A 45 3.61 -21.57 2.30
C ASN A 45 3.44 -21.16 3.78
N CYS A 46 2.55 -20.22 4.10
CA CYS A 46 2.29 -19.81 5.48
C CYS A 46 1.25 -20.72 6.15
N THR A 47 1.26 -20.78 7.49
CA THR A 47 0.27 -21.54 8.27
C THR A 47 -1.17 -21.05 8.05
N SER A 48 -1.35 -19.78 7.66
CA SER A 48 -2.65 -19.19 7.39
C SER A 48 -2.62 -18.35 6.12
N PRO A 49 -2.61 -18.99 4.93
CA PRO A 49 -2.46 -18.30 3.64
C PRO A 49 -3.55 -17.25 3.41
N GLU A 50 -4.80 -17.59 3.73
CA GLU A 50 -5.94 -16.71 3.53
C GLU A 50 -5.91 -15.48 4.44
N ALA A 51 -5.36 -15.61 5.65
CA ALA A 51 -5.17 -14.46 6.54
C ALA A 51 -4.15 -13.47 5.96
N VAL A 52 -3.02 -13.98 5.45
CA VAL A 52 -1.98 -13.15 4.81
C VAL A 52 -2.52 -12.47 3.55
N LYS A 53 -3.20 -13.20 2.67
CA LYS A 53 -3.81 -12.65 1.45
C LYS A 53 -4.84 -11.57 1.77
N LYS A 54 -5.70 -11.79 2.78
CA LYS A 54 -6.68 -10.80 3.22
C LYS A 54 -6.02 -9.51 3.69
N VAL A 55 -4.94 -9.60 4.46
CA VAL A 55 -4.21 -8.40 4.92
C VAL A 55 -3.55 -7.67 3.75
N ARG A 56 -2.93 -8.40 2.79
CA ARG A 56 -2.40 -7.80 1.57
C ARG A 56 -3.48 -7.04 0.79
N GLN A 57 -4.65 -7.64 0.63
CA GLN A 57 -5.78 -7.02 -0.04
C GLN A 57 -6.23 -5.73 0.65
N GLN A 58 -6.33 -5.71 1.99
CA GLN A 58 -6.66 -4.50 2.75
C GLN A 58 -5.61 -3.40 2.59
N ILE A 59 -4.31 -3.77 2.55
CA ILE A 59 -3.23 -2.80 2.32
C ILE A 59 -3.39 -2.16 0.94
N ILE A 60 -3.62 -2.96 -0.10
CA ILE A 60 -3.85 -2.47 -1.47
C ILE A 60 -5.05 -1.52 -1.50
N GLU A 61 -6.20 -1.93 -0.96
CA GLU A 61 -7.42 -1.12 -0.93
C GLU A 61 -7.22 0.23 -0.25
N HIS A 62 -6.47 0.26 0.85
CA HIS A 62 -6.18 1.52 1.55
C HIS A 62 -5.20 2.41 0.78
N ILE A 63 -4.15 1.83 0.19
CA ILE A 63 -3.21 2.59 -0.64
C ILE A 63 -3.93 3.16 -1.87
N ASP A 64 -4.74 2.36 -2.55
CA ASP A 64 -5.53 2.80 -3.71
C ASP A 64 -6.49 3.92 -3.33
N LEU A 65 -7.18 3.80 -2.19
CA LEU A 65 -8.03 4.86 -1.66
C LEU A 65 -7.24 6.16 -1.44
N TRP A 66 -6.06 6.08 -0.81
CA TRP A 66 -5.24 7.27 -0.54
C TRP A 66 -4.74 7.90 -1.83
N LEU A 67 -4.29 7.09 -2.80
CA LEU A 67 -3.85 7.55 -4.11
C LEU A 67 -4.99 8.20 -4.91
N SER A 68 -6.23 7.69 -4.78
CA SER A 68 -7.40 8.28 -5.44
C SER A 68 -7.81 9.64 -4.85
N GLN A 69 -7.44 9.91 -3.59
CA GLN A 69 -7.72 11.16 -2.88
C GLN A 69 -6.59 12.18 -2.99
N CYS A 70 -5.47 11.81 -3.63
CA CYS A 70 -4.42 12.75 -3.94
C CYS A 70 -4.92 13.73 -5.01
N ASP A 71 -5.15 14.98 -4.61
CA ASP A 71 -5.25 16.10 -5.54
C ASP A 71 -3.84 16.37 -6.08
N TYR A 72 -3.68 16.20 -7.40
CA TYR A 72 -2.53 16.75 -8.09
C TYR A 72 -2.86 18.23 -8.30
N ASP A 73 -2.53 19.07 -7.30
CA ASP A 73 -2.43 20.50 -7.54
C ASP A 73 -1.38 20.68 -8.64
N GLY A 74 -1.86 21.04 -9.83
CA GLY A 74 -1.04 21.19 -11.01
C GLY A 74 -0.12 22.40 -10.87
N ASP A 75 0.98 22.24 -10.15
CA ASP A 75 2.19 23.02 -10.37
C ASP A 75 2.87 22.43 -11.63
N ASP A 76 2.47 23.04 -12.75
CA ASP A 76 3.19 23.23 -14.02
C ASP A 76 4.60 22.64 -14.16
N ASP A 77 4.70 21.32 -14.37
CA ASP A 77 5.61 20.68 -15.38
C ASP A 77 5.44 19.14 -15.43
N ALA A 78 4.91 18.52 -14.37
CA ALA A 78 4.83 17.05 -14.27
C ALA A 78 3.60 16.41 -14.95
N SER A 79 2.65 17.21 -15.45
CA SER A 79 1.38 16.76 -16.02
C SER A 79 1.52 16.01 -17.35
N VAL A 80 2.61 16.22 -18.09
CA VAL A 80 2.87 15.52 -19.36
C VAL A 80 3.32 14.08 -19.14
N PHE A 81 4.15 13.82 -18.12
CA PHE A 81 4.79 12.50 -17.96
C PHE A 81 3.86 11.46 -17.32
N LEU A 82 3.07 11.86 -16.33
CA LEU A 82 2.14 10.97 -15.60
C LEU A 82 0.76 10.86 -16.27
N GLY A 83 0.35 11.87 -17.03
CA GLY A 83 -0.89 11.84 -17.82
C GLY A 83 -0.88 10.72 -18.88
N THR A 84 0.27 10.50 -19.53
CA THR A 84 0.45 9.43 -20.51
C THR A 84 0.43 8.04 -19.84
N ALA A 85 1.02 7.89 -18.65
CA ALA A 85 1.04 6.61 -17.94
C ALA A 85 -0.36 6.15 -17.48
N ARG A 86 -1.21 7.06 -17.00
CA ARG A 86 -2.62 6.76 -16.67
C ARG A 86 -3.47 6.43 -17.90
N SER A 87 -3.22 7.11 -19.03
CA SER A 87 -3.93 6.82 -20.28
C SER A 87 -3.62 5.42 -20.83
N MET A 88 -2.38 4.94 -20.63
CA MET A 88 -1.97 3.62 -21.08
C MET A 88 -2.55 2.48 -20.21
N VAL A 89 -2.72 2.68 -18.90
CA VAL A 89 -3.29 1.63 -18.02
C VAL A 89 -4.79 1.44 -18.19
N SER A 90 -5.52 2.46 -18.69
CA SER A 90 -6.97 2.37 -18.94
C SER A 90 -7.33 1.77 -20.31
N SER A 91 -6.33 1.43 -21.14
CA SER A 91 -6.53 0.88 -22.49
C SER A 91 -6.01 -0.55 -22.65
N SER A 92 -5.88 -1.33 -21.58
CA SER A 92 -5.53 -2.76 -21.62
C SER A 92 -6.52 -3.60 -20.83
#